data_AF-A0A220S9A7-F1
#
_entry.id   AF-A0A220S9A7-F1
#
_cell.length_a   1.000
_cell.length_b   1.000
_cell.length_c   1.000
_cell.angle_alpha   90.00
_cell.angle_beta   90.00
_cell.angle_gamma   90.00
#
_symmetry.space_group_name_H-M   'P 1'
#
loop_
_entity.id
_entity.type
_entity.pdbx_description
1 polymer ?
#
loop_
_entity_poly.entity_id
_entity_poly.type
_entity_poly.pdbx_seq_one_letter_code
_entity_poly.pdbx_strand_id
1 'polypeptide(L)' 'MRVNGKHYNIGMSKQEVLEDNGIGENSYSANTWYYIIRKKFLAGKEVLFIEFEEGVAVHFYIRYVYRNIKNSLQGKL' A
#
# COMPACT_ATOMS: atom_id res chain seq x y z
N MET A 1 10.41 6.35 -4.60
CA MET A 1 9.81 7.03 -3.42
C MET A 1 10.41 6.49 -2.14
N ARG A 2 10.56 7.30 -1.09
CA ARG A 2 11.00 6.85 0.24
C ARG A 2 9.90 7.07 1.29
N VAL A 3 9.57 6.05 2.06
CA VAL A 3 8.56 6.11 3.13
C VAL A 3 9.07 5.35 4.36
N ASN A 4 9.08 5.98 5.54
CA ASN A 4 9.61 5.40 6.78
C ASN A 4 11.01 4.76 6.62
N GLY A 5 11.89 5.38 5.83
CA GLY A 5 13.24 4.88 5.55
C GLY A 5 13.32 3.75 4.51
N LYS A 6 12.19 3.28 4.00
CA LYS A 6 12.12 2.20 3.00
C LYS A 6 11.95 2.72 1.58
N HIS A 7 12.42 1.95 0.62
CA HIS A 7 12.45 2.30 -0.80
C HIS A 7 11.30 1.64 -1.58
N TYR A 8 10.66 2.43 -2.43
CA TYR A 8 9.58 1.99 -3.32
C TYR A 8 9.84 2.52 -4.72
N ASN A 9 10.17 1.64 -5.65
CA ASN A 9 10.51 2.00 -7.02
C ASN A 9 9.62 1.25 -8.02
N ILE A 10 9.28 1.93 -9.11
CA ILE A 10 8.60 1.32 -10.25
C ILE A 10 9.51 0.23 -10.82
N GLY A 11 8.91 -0.89 -11.21
CA GLY A 11 9.59 -2.07 -11.75
C GLY A 11 9.95 -3.12 -10.69
N MET A 12 9.79 -2.84 -9.40
CA MET A 12 10.00 -3.85 -8.36
C MET A 12 8.98 -4.98 -8.47
N SER A 13 9.44 -6.22 -8.43
CA SER A 13 8.61 -7.40 -8.27
C SER A 13 7.94 -7.41 -6.89
N LYS A 14 6.86 -8.18 -6.75
CA LYS A 14 6.22 -8.43 -5.46
C LYS A 14 7.19 -8.95 -4.39
N GLN A 15 8.15 -9.79 -4.77
CA GLN A 15 9.13 -10.35 -3.85
C GLN A 15 10.12 -9.28 -3.37
N GLU A 16 10.67 -8.46 -4.27
CA GLU A 16 11.55 -7.35 -3.89
C GLU A 16 10.83 -6.36 -2.97
N VAL A 17 9.56 -6.07 -3.24
CA VAL A 17 8.73 -5.25 -2.35
C VAL A 17 8.60 -5.89 -0.96
N LEU A 18 8.47 -7.22 -0.85
CA LEU A 18 8.39 -7.90 0.45
C LEU A 18 9.73 -7.94 1.19
N GLU A 19 10.83 -8.20 0.49
CA GLU A 19 12.17 -8.30 1.09
C GLU A 19 12.60 -6.96 1.70
N ASP A 20 12.41 -5.86 0.96
CA ASP A 20 12.79 -4.52 1.43
C ASP A 20 11.83 -3.95 2.49
N ASN A 21 10.55 -4.37 2.47
CA ASN A 21 9.51 -3.69 3.22
C ASN A 21 8.80 -4.54 4.28
N GLY A 22 8.99 -5.86 4.28
CA GLY A 22 8.36 -6.79 5.21
C GLY A 22 6.85 -6.95 5.01
N ILE A 23 6.26 -7.80 5.86
CA ILE A 23 4.85 -8.19 5.81
C ILE A 23 4.11 -7.42 6.93
N GLY A 24 3.66 -6.19 6.66
CA GLY A 24 2.94 -5.35 7.63
C GLY A 24 1.47 -5.77 7.82
N GLU A 25 0.66 -4.89 8.44
CA GLU A 25 -0.81 -5.01 8.48
C GLU A 25 -1.43 -4.69 7.10
N ASN A 26 -1.23 -5.62 6.17
CA ASN A 26 -1.46 -5.40 4.76
C ASN A 26 -2.54 -6.36 4.25
N SER A 27 -3.25 -5.96 3.19
CA SER A 27 -3.95 -6.93 2.35
C SER A 27 -3.34 -6.93 0.96
N TYR A 28 -3.22 -8.14 0.46
CA TYR A 28 -2.54 -8.45 -0.78
C TYR A 28 -3.60 -8.96 -1.75
N SER A 29 -4.22 -8.04 -2.49
CA SER A 29 -4.99 -8.46 -3.67
C SER A 29 -4.04 -8.82 -4.80
N ALA A 30 -4.55 -9.45 -5.86
CA ALA A 30 -3.73 -9.85 -6.99
C ALA A 30 -3.00 -8.66 -7.64
N ASN A 31 -3.66 -7.49 -7.75
CA ASN A 31 -3.13 -6.36 -8.51
C ASN A 31 -2.85 -5.13 -7.66
N THR A 32 -3.35 -5.05 -6.43
CA THR A 32 -3.13 -3.89 -5.57
C THR A 32 -2.82 -4.32 -4.14
N TRP A 33 -1.69 -3.86 -3.63
CA TRP A 33 -1.32 -4.05 -2.24
C TRP A 33 -1.49 -2.74 -1.49
N TYR A 34 -1.77 -2.85 -0.19
CA TYR A 34 -1.75 -1.69 0.68
C TYR A 34 -0.96 -1.92 1.96
N TYR A 35 -0.22 -0.89 2.35
CA TYR A 35 0.64 -0.85 3.54
C TYR A 35 0.22 0.29 4.44
N ILE A 36 -0.11 0.00 5.69
CA ILE A 36 -0.41 1.03 6.69
C ILE A 36 0.92 1.63 7.15
N ILE A 37 1.20 2.87 6.70
CA ILE A 37 2.43 3.60 7.05
C ILE A 37 2.33 4.20 8.45
N ARG A 38 1.16 4.74 8.80
CA ARG A 38 0.92 5.41 10.08
C ARG A 38 -0.53 5.27 10.50
N LYS A 39 -0.76 4.90 11.77
CA LYS A 39 -2.08 4.95 12.41
C LYS A 39 -2.18 6.20 13.28
N LYS A 40 -3.23 6.99 13.10
CA LYS A 40 -3.67 7.96 14.11
C LYS A 40 -4.93 7.40 14.75
N PHE A 41 -4.81 6.93 16.00
CA PHE A 41 -5.82 6.18 16.78
C PHE A 41 -7.29 6.57 16.51
N LEU A 42 -7.59 7.88 16.49
CA LEU A 42 -8.96 8.39 16.30
C LEU A 42 -9.20 9.12 14.97
N ALA A 43 -8.15 9.44 14.21
CA ALA A 43 -8.26 10.32 13.05
C ALA A 43 -8.21 9.59 11.70
N GLY A 44 -7.74 8.34 11.66
CA GLY A 44 -7.58 7.58 10.41
C GLY A 44 -6.17 7.01 10.24
N LYS A 45 -5.90 6.50 9.05
CA LYS A 45 -4.64 5.83 8.73
C LYS A 45 -4.06 6.39 7.44
N GLU A 46 -2.75 6.54 7.40
CA GLU A 46 -2.01 6.83 6.18
C GLU A 46 -1.58 5.51 5.57
N VAL A 47 -1.98 5.29 4.31
CA VAL A 47 -1.87 4.02 3.62
C VAL A 47 -1.13 4.23 2.31
N LEU A 48 -0.07 3.46 2.09
CA LEU A 48 0.60 3.32 0.82
C LEU A 48 -0.14 2.28 0.00
N PHE A 49 -0.47 2.62 -1.24
CA PHE A 49 -0.99 1.70 -2.23
C PHE A 49 0.09 1.41 -3.26
N ILE A 50 0.15 0.15 -3.68
CA ILE A 50 1.08 -0.34 -4.69
C ILE A 50 0.25 -1.09 -5.72
N GLU A 51 0.22 -0.60 -6.95
CA GLU A 51 -0.44 -1.24 -8.07
C GLU A 51 0.59 -2.06 -8.86
N PHE A 52 0.19 -3.27 -9.24
CA PHE A 52 0.99 -4.22 -9.98
C PHE A 52 0.32 -4.57 -11.30
N GLU A 53 1.11 -4.59 -12.35
CA GLU A 53 0.74 -5.16 -13.65
C GLU A 53 1.75 -6.26 -13.95
N GLU A 54 1.27 -7.43 -14.38
CA GLU A 54 2.12 -8.59 -14.72
C GLU A 54 3.15 -8.97 -13.63
N GLY A 55 2.85 -8.65 -12.36
CA GLY A 55 3.71 -8.96 -11.21
C GLY A 55 4.77 -7.90 -10.88
N VAL A 56 4.84 -6.81 -11.63
CA VAL A 56 5.75 -5.67 -11.38
C VAL A 56 4.99 -4.45 -10.90
N ALA A 57 5.57 -3.70 -9.97
CA ALA A 57 4.96 -2.49 -9.43
C ALA A 57 5.02 -1.36 -10.47
N VAL A 58 3.86 -0.86 -10.89
CA VAL A 58 3.75 0.20 -11.90
C VAL A 58 3.44 1.56 -11.28
N HIS A 59 2.84 1.58 -10.09
CA HIS A 59 2.40 2.82 -9.48
C HIS A 59 2.35 2.73 -7.95
N PHE A 60 2.77 3.82 -7.31
CA PHE A 60 2.79 3.99 -5.86
C PHE A 60 2.13 5.30 -5.50
N TYR A 61 1.19 5.27 -4.57
CA TYR A 61 0.56 6.48 -4.07
C TYR A 61 0.15 6.34 -2.60
N ILE A 62 0.16 7.45 -1.88
CA ILE A 62 -0.23 7.50 -0.47
C ILE A 62 -1.61 8.14 -0.38
N ARG A 63 -2.52 7.53 0.38
CA ARG A 63 -3.79 8.16 0.76
C ARG A 63 -4.02 8.08 2.25
N TYR A 64 -4.70 9.12 2.74
CA TYR A 64 -5.27 9.12 4.06
C TYR A 64 -6.67 8.48 4.01
N VAL A 65 -6.90 7.47 4.86
CA VAL A 65 -8.15 6.71 4.92
C VAL A 65 -8.80 6.89 6.28
N TYR A 66 -10.04 7.37 6.29
CA TYR A 66 -10.86 7.59 7.49
C TYR A 66 -11.82 6.40 7.70
N ARG A 67 -11.83 5.80 8.90
CA ARG A 67 -12.63 4.59 9.27
C ARG A 67 -12.39 3.36 8.34
N ASN A 68 -12.98 2.21 8.69
CA ASN A 68 -12.65 0.88 8.15
C ASN A 68 -12.51 0.83 6.60
N ILE A 69 -11.34 0.38 6.13
CA ILE A 69 -10.93 0.27 4.70
C ILE A 69 -11.97 -0.48 3.84
N LYS A 70 -12.76 -1.40 4.42
CA LYS A 70 -13.80 -2.15 3.71
C LYS A 70 -14.90 -1.28 3.07
N ASN A 71 -15.19 -0.10 3.62
CA ASN A 71 -16.27 0.76 3.11
C ASN A 71 -15.77 1.82 2.11
N SER A 72 -14.50 2.23 2.16
CA SER A 72 -13.99 3.26 1.25
C SER A 72 -13.69 2.73 -0.16
N LEU A 73 -13.48 1.41 -0.30
CA LEU A 73 -13.20 0.76 -1.58
C LEU A 73 -14.47 0.40 -2.37
N GLN A 74 -15.66 0.49 -1.76
CA GLN A 74 -16.94 0.23 -2.44
C GLN A 74 -17.55 1.48 -3.11
N GLY A 75 -16.94 2.65 -2.95
CA GLY A 75 -17.45 3.92 -3.50
C GLY A 75 -16.85 4.35 -4.85
N LYS A 76 -16.03 3.50 -5.49
CA LYS A 76 -15.41 3.77 -6.80
C LYS A 76 -15.31 2.50 -7.66
N LEU A 77 -16.45 1.85 -7.87
CA LEU A 77 -16.68 0.99 -9.04
C LEU A 77 -17.65 1.73 -9.96
#